data_AF-A0A2P2J7E2-F1
#
_entry.id   AF-A0A2P2J7E2-F1
#
_cell.length_a   1.000
_cell.length_b   1.000
_cell.length_c   1.000
_cell.angle_alpha   90.00
_cell.angle_beta   90.00
_cell.angle_gamma   90.00
#
_symmetry.space_group_name_H-M   'P 1'
#
loop_
_entity.id
_entity.type
_entity.pdbx_description
1 polymer ?
#
loop_
_entity_poly.entity_id
_entity_poly.type
_entity_poly.pdbx_seq_one_letter_code
_entity_poly.pdbx_strand_id
1 'polypeptide(L)'
;MYLSLPLPSTNMRTMTLTVITTDGTTQPSPHTISVPKYGKCEDLTQALSTACSLGNDETLLVAEVYNSCIIRFLEEPADSLNLIRDGDQLVAYRLKKDLGNVPLVVFTHQHKEEQYIHGKLTSNWKAFGIPLVGTDCNIVNGSDMRNLYIKLLSPFRIQTNGILDGCATSESSGIEEVTLTEDETSSTLPADMTFSSAKGVDSFSEAEFQIYFTDEKGTFKDSKIVMSEPLPITGAPKRFNVLVCWPENQINLYDMCLFTSSPEIYKSGFLGRKPQESVSLYKCLEAFLKEEPLGPEDMWYCPTCKKHHQASKKLDLWRLPEVLVIHLKRFSYSRFMKNKLETYVDFPVDNLDLSTYISYKNGGLSHRYILYAISNHYGSMGGGHYTAFIHHGEGWYDFDDSHVHPISQDKIKTSAAYVLFYRRVAEE
;
A
#
# COMPACT_ATOMS: atom_id res chain seq x y z
N MET A 1 1.55 -31.15 -28.21
CA MET A 1 1.29 -29.71 -28.51
C MET A 1 1.42 -28.95 -27.21
N TYR A 2 2.06 -27.78 -27.25
CA TYR A 2 2.27 -26.91 -26.10
C TYR A 2 1.56 -25.58 -26.36
N LEU A 3 0.54 -25.27 -25.56
CA LEU A 3 -0.18 -24.00 -25.62
C LEU A 3 0.34 -23.09 -24.52
N SER A 4 0.68 -21.85 -24.87
CA SER A 4 1.22 -20.86 -23.94
C SER A 4 0.20 -19.73 -23.83
N LEU A 5 -0.77 -19.91 -22.94
CA LEU A 5 -1.97 -19.06 -22.87
C LEU A 5 -1.68 -17.78 -22.09
N PRO A 6 -2.04 -16.60 -22.63
CA PRO A 6 -2.00 -15.37 -21.87
C PRO A 6 -3.06 -15.41 -20.76
N LEU A 7 -2.72 -14.90 -19.59
CA LEU A 7 -3.74 -14.55 -18.62
C LEU A 7 -4.26 -13.15 -18.99
N PRO A 8 -5.57 -12.90 -18.97
CA PRO A 8 -6.10 -11.54 -19.05
C PRO A 8 -5.51 -10.74 -17.89
N SER A 9 -4.45 -9.97 -18.17
CA SER A 9 -3.94 -9.04 -17.20
C SER A 9 -4.95 -7.92 -17.13
N THR A 10 -5.57 -7.72 -15.96
CA THR A 10 -6.15 -6.42 -15.67
C THR A 10 -5.02 -5.41 -15.89
N ASN A 11 -5.16 -4.53 -16.88
CA ASN A 11 -4.22 -3.42 -17.10
C ASN A 11 -4.30 -2.41 -15.95
N MET A 12 -5.04 -2.73 -14.89
CA MET A 12 -5.26 -1.94 -13.70
C MET A 12 -4.52 -2.57 -12.51
N ARG A 13 -4.11 -1.72 -11.58
CA ARG A 13 -3.49 -2.03 -10.29
C ARG A 13 -4.33 -1.33 -9.22
N THR A 14 -4.60 -2.04 -8.13
CA THR A 14 -5.23 -1.45 -6.96
C THR A 14 -4.14 -0.84 -6.07
N MET A 15 -4.34 0.38 -5.61
CA MET A 15 -3.42 1.10 -4.72
C MET A 15 -4.22 1.68 -3.54
N THR A 16 -3.70 1.53 -2.33
CA THR A 16 -4.28 2.16 -1.13
C THR A 16 -3.37 3.29 -0.66
N LEU A 17 -3.94 4.47 -0.42
CA LEU A 17 -3.23 5.66 0.01
C LEU A 17 -3.89 6.24 1.27
N THR A 18 -3.10 6.82 2.16
CA THR A 18 -3.63 7.61 3.28
C THR A 18 -3.90 9.03 2.81
N VAL A 19 -5.13 9.52 2.99
CA VAL A 19 -5.49 10.91 2.68
C VAL A 19 -5.56 11.71 3.98
N ILE A 20 -4.85 12.85 4.03
CA ILE A 20 -4.79 13.76 5.19
C ILE A 20 -5.22 15.15 4.75
N THR A 21 -6.07 15.82 5.53
CA THR A 21 -6.42 17.22 5.29
C THR A 21 -5.41 18.17 5.92
N THR A 22 -5.01 19.18 5.16
CA THR A 22 -4.00 20.16 5.59
C THR A 22 -4.56 21.28 6.49
N ASP A 23 -5.86 21.24 6.76
CA ASP A 23 -6.55 22.14 7.68
C ASP A 23 -6.70 21.56 9.09
N GLY A 24 -6.30 20.30 9.30
CA GLY A 24 -6.40 19.61 10.58
C GLY A 24 -7.84 19.35 11.05
N THR A 25 -8.83 19.34 10.14
CA THR A 25 -10.24 19.15 10.55
C THR A 25 -10.69 17.69 10.56
N THR A 26 -10.01 16.82 9.82
CA THR A 26 -10.42 15.41 9.66
C THR A 26 -9.28 14.45 9.96
N GLN A 27 -9.64 13.24 10.41
CA GLN A 27 -8.66 12.17 10.63
C GLN A 27 -8.11 11.62 9.32
N PRO A 28 -6.88 11.08 9.32
CA PRO A 28 -6.35 10.37 8.16
C PRO A 28 -7.29 9.24 7.73
N SER A 29 -7.52 9.14 6.43
CA SER A 29 -8.48 8.18 5.89
C SER A 29 -7.88 7.36 4.75
N PRO A 30 -7.90 6.02 4.83
CA PRO A 30 -7.39 5.18 3.77
C PRO A 30 -8.36 5.17 2.58
N HIS A 31 -7.84 5.40 1.38
CA HIS A 31 -8.59 5.35 0.13
C HIS A 31 -7.96 4.33 -0.81
N THR A 32 -8.76 3.36 -1.24
CA THR A 32 -8.34 2.35 -2.22
C THR A 32 -8.87 2.70 -3.59
N ILE A 33 -7.98 2.83 -4.56
CA ILE A 33 -8.28 3.20 -5.94
C ILE A 33 -7.69 2.19 -6.93
N SER A 34 -8.24 2.18 -8.14
CA SER A 34 -7.77 1.31 -9.23
C SER A 34 -7.25 2.17 -10.38
N VAL A 35 -5.98 2.03 -10.71
CA VAL A 35 -5.26 2.86 -11.70
C VAL A 35 -4.57 1.97 -12.74
N PRO A 36 -4.29 2.45 -13.96
CA PRO A 36 -3.56 1.64 -14.93
C PRO A 36 -2.15 1.26 -14.44
N LYS A 37 -1.73 0.00 -14.65
CA LYS A 37 -0.40 -0.53 -14.26
C LYS A 37 0.75 0.28 -14.87
N TYR A 38 0.58 0.70 -16.11
CA TYR A 38 1.53 1.55 -16.84
C TYR A 38 1.03 2.99 -16.95
N GLY A 39 0.17 3.40 -16.04
CA GLY A 39 -0.40 4.74 -15.98
C GLY A 39 0.61 5.79 -15.51
N LYS A 40 0.14 7.03 -15.49
CA LYS A 40 0.89 8.21 -15.08
C LYS A 40 0.36 8.75 -13.76
N CYS A 41 1.11 9.66 -13.13
CA CYS A 41 0.69 10.33 -11.89
C CYS A 41 -0.64 11.09 -12.04
N GLU A 42 -0.98 11.54 -13.26
CA GLU A 42 -2.30 12.09 -13.57
C GLU A 42 -3.44 11.08 -13.32
N ASP A 43 -3.29 9.83 -13.78
CA ASP A 43 -4.30 8.78 -13.58
C ASP A 43 -4.53 8.52 -12.08
N LEU A 44 -3.44 8.53 -11.31
CA LEU A 44 -3.47 8.37 -9.85
C LEU A 44 -4.23 9.52 -9.19
N THR A 45 -3.87 10.75 -9.53
CA THR A 45 -4.46 11.94 -8.93
C THR A 45 -5.94 12.08 -9.30
N GLN A 46 -6.32 11.75 -10.54
CA GLN A 46 -7.71 11.77 -10.99
C GLN A 46 -8.56 10.70 -10.29
N ALA A 47 -8.06 9.47 -10.19
CA ALA A 47 -8.76 8.39 -9.49
C ALA A 47 -8.96 8.73 -8.01
N LEU A 48 -7.92 9.28 -7.36
CA LEU A 48 -7.99 9.69 -5.96
C LEU A 48 -8.94 10.89 -5.75
N SER A 49 -8.91 11.87 -6.65
CA SER A 49 -9.83 13.03 -6.60
C SER A 49 -11.29 12.60 -6.68
N THR A 50 -11.58 11.60 -7.53
CA THR A 50 -12.91 11.00 -7.65
C THR A 50 -13.29 10.24 -6.39
N ALA A 51 -12.38 9.40 -5.87
CA ALA A 51 -12.63 8.59 -4.68
C ALA A 51 -12.86 9.44 -3.41
N CYS A 52 -12.15 10.57 -3.30
CA CYS A 52 -12.25 11.49 -2.16
C CYS A 52 -13.38 12.52 -2.30
N SER A 53 -14.11 12.51 -3.43
CA SER A 53 -15.13 13.52 -3.76
C SER A 53 -14.61 14.96 -3.60
N LEU A 54 -13.47 15.26 -4.22
CA LEU A 54 -12.82 16.56 -4.11
C LEU A 54 -13.71 17.71 -4.64
N GLY A 55 -13.74 18.83 -3.91
CA GLY A 55 -14.37 20.06 -4.32
C GLY A 55 -13.64 20.74 -5.49
N ASN A 56 -14.35 21.65 -6.17
CA ASN A 56 -13.78 22.36 -7.32
C ASN A 56 -12.59 23.26 -6.95
N ASP A 57 -12.51 23.70 -5.69
CA ASP A 57 -11.47 24.54 -5.10
C ASP A 57 -10.36 23.72 -4.39
N GLU A 58 -10.36 22.39 -4.51
CA GLU A 58 -9.42 21.52 -3.79
C GLU A 58 -8.53 20.69 -4.72
N THR A 59 -7.33 20.37 -4.24
CA THR A 59 -6.34 19.55 -4.94
C THR A 59 -5.69 18.57 -3.98
N LEU A 60 -5.00 17.56 -4.53
CA LEU A 60 -4.24 16.57 -3.79
C LEU A 60 -2.77 16.67 -4.14
N LEU A 61 -1.92 16.77 -3.12
CA LEU A 61 -0.48 16.63 -3.24
C LEU A 61 -0.09 15.24 -2.76
N VAL A 62 0.31 14.36 -3.68
CA VAL A 62 0.68 12.98 -3.37
C VAL A 62 2.19 12.87 -3.11
N ALA A 63 2.56 12.16 -2.06
CA ALA A 63 3.94 11.98 -1.62
C ALA A 63 4.25 10.51 -1.33
N GLU A 64 5.47 10.11 -1.65
CA GLU A 64 6.07 8.83 -1.28
C GLU A 64 6.78 8.99 0.06
N VAL A 65 6.42 8.14 1.03
CA VAL A 65 6.91 8.17 2.40
C VAL A 65 7.73 6.92 2.68
N TYR A 66 8.93 7.12 3.21
CA TYR A 66 9.80 6.04 3.65
C TYR A 66 10.47 6.42 4.97
N ASN A 67 10.45 5.50 5.94
CA ASN A 67 11.05 5.69 7.27
C ASN A 67 10.65 7.02 7.93
N SER A 68 9.35 7.36 7.90
CA SER A 68 8.78 8.60 8.46
C SER A 68 9.28 9.91 7.82
N CYS A 69 9.81 9.85 6.61
CA CYS A 69 10.20 11.01 5.82
C CYS A 69 9.55 10.99 4.43
N ILE A 70 9.22 12.17 3.90
CA ILE A 70 8.83 12.30 2.49
C ILE A 70 10.10 12.20 1.65
N ILE A 71 10.18 11.20 0.78
CA ILE A 71 11.33 11.03 -0.12
C ILE A 71 11.11 11.67 -1.49
N ARG A 72 9.84 11.82 -1.89
CA ARG A 72 9.47 12.43 -3.18
C ARG A 72 8.01 12.86 -3.20
N PHE A 73 7.73 13.99 -3.86
CA PHE A 73 6.36 14.36 -4.26
C PHE A 73 6.08 13.94 -5.71
N LEU A 74 4.88 13.42 -5.98
CA LEU A 74 4.44 12.96 -7.31
C LEU A 74 3.73 14.10 -8.06
N GLU A 75 4.47 15.18 -8.34
CA GLU A 75 3.88 16.40 -8.89
C GLU A 75 3.82 16.44 -10.41
N GLU A 76 4.79 15.80 -11.07
CA GLU A 76 4.86 15.81 -12.53
C GLU A 76 3.79 14.87 -13.08
N PRO A 77 2.73 15.37 -13.75
CA PRO A 77 1.61 14.52 -14.18
C PRO A 77 2.04 13.44 -15.16
N ALA A 78 3.13 13.68 -15.90
CA ALA A 78 3.71 12.75 -16.86
C ALA A 78 4.50 11.60 -16.23
N ASP A 79 4.85 11.68 -14.94
CA ASP A 79 5.66 10.67 -14.26
C ASP A 79 4.98 9.31 -14.26
N SER A 80 5.76 8.27 -14.53
CA SER A 80 5.26 6.91 -14.60
C SER A 80 5.02 6.32 -13.20
N LEU A 81 3.86 5.69 -13.02
CA LEU A 81 3.54 4.93 -11.80
C LEU A 81 4.37 3.65 -11.63
N ASN A 82 5.13 3.25 -12.66
CA ASN A 82 5.98 2.05 -12.64
C ASN A 82 7.06 2.09 -11.57
N LEU A 83 7.47 3.28 -11.12
CA LEU A 83 8.51 3.44 -10.10
C LEU A 83 8.00 3.14 -8.68
N ILE A 84 6.68 3.13 -8.49
CA ILE A 84 6.03 2.92 -7.21
C ILE A 84 5.79 1.42 -7.01
N ARG A 85 6.39 0.83 -5.97
CA ARG A 85 6.33 -0.60 -5.64
C ARG A 85 5.13 -0.90 -4.74
N ASP A 86 4.78 -2.18 -4.59
CA ASP A 86 3.62 -2.60 -3.77
C ASP A 86 3.82 -2.36 -2.27
N GLY A 87 5.07 -2.41 -1.79
CA GLY A 87 5.43 -2.16 -0.40
C GLY A 87 5.69 -0.69 -0.06
N ASP A 88 5.61 0.22 -1.04
CA ASP A 88 5.81 1.65 -0.77
C ASP A 88 4.60 2.21 0.01
N GLN A 89 4.82 3.31 0.72
CA GLN A 89 3.76 4.04 1.41
C GLN A 89 3.50 5.36 0.69
N LEU A 90 2.24 5.61 0.32
CA LEU A 90 1.84 6.87 -0.27
C LEU A 90 0.86 7.60 0.65
N VAL A 91 1.07 8.91 0.74
CA VAL A 91 0.21 9.82 1.49
C VAL A 91 -0.21 10.95 0.56
N ALA A 92 -1.49 11.27 0.55
CA ALA A 92 -2.04 12.38 -0.22
C ALA A 92 -2.56 13.48 0.70
N TYR A 93 -2.08 14.70 0.50
CA TYR A 93 -2.46 15.87 1.28
C TYR A 93 -3.51 16.68 0.53
N ARG A 94 -4.71 16.83 1.12
CA ARG A 94 -5.81 17.63 0.56
C ARG A 94 -5.61 19.11 0.88
N LEU A 95 -5.52 19.92 -0.17
CA LEU A 95 -5.15 21.34 -0.17
C LEU A 95 -6.16 22.17 -0.97
N LYS A 96 -6.19 23.50 -0.82
CA LYS A 96 -6.95 24.39 -1.70
C LYS A 96 -6.16 24.73 -2.98
N LYS A 97 -6.81 24.83 -4.14
CA LYS A 97 -6.17 25.10 -5.44
C LYS A 97 -5.52 26.49 -5.53
N ASP A 98 -6.12 27.51 -4.92
CA ASP A 98 -5.70 28.92 -5.04
C ASP A 98 -4.71 29.37 -3.95
N LEU A 99 -3.67 28.57 -3.68
CA LEU A 99 -2.71 28.87 -2.62
C LEU A 99 -1.52 29.75 -3.04
N GLY A 100 -1.51 30.35 -4.24
CA GLY A 100 -0.54 31.39 -4.62
C GLY A 100 0.93 31.12 -4.22
N ASN A 101 1.67 32.15 -3.81
CA ASN A 101 3.03 32.05 -3.23
C ASN A 101 3.02 31.66 -1.74
N VAL A 102 1.97 31.00 -1.22
CA VAL A 102 1.90 30.60 0.19
C VAL A 102 2.93 29.49 0.45
N PRO A 103 3.75 29.60 1.51
CA PRO A 103 4.75 28.60 1.83
C PRO A 103 4.09 27.27 2.22
N LEU A 104 4.56 26.17 1.62
CA LEU A 104 4.23 24.82 2.05
C LEU A 104 5.20 24.38 3.15
N VAL A 105 4.70 23.94 4.29
CA VAL A 105 5.53 23.48 5.40
C VAL A 105 5.36 21.97 5.58
N VAL A 106 6.48 21.24 5.55
CA VAL A 106 6.55 19.79 5.76
C VAL A 106 7.11 19.54 7.16
N PHE A 107 6.30 18.96 8.03
CA PHE A 107 6.66 18.58 9.39
C PHE A 107 7.04 17.10 9.44
N THR A 108 8.24 16.83 9.91
CA THR A 108 8.73 15.49 10.26
C THR A 108 8.89 15.40 11.78
N HIS A 109 8.74 14.20 12.32
CA HIS A 109 8.65 14.01 13.77
C HIS A 109 9.77 13.11 14.27
N GLN A 110 10.34 13.48 15.41
CA GLN A 110 11.26 12.62 16.13
C GLN A 110 10.99 12.66 17.63
N HIS A 111 11.25 11.54 18.29
CA HIS A 111 11.23 11.43 19.75
C HIS A 111 12.52 10.76 20.23
N LYS A 112 12.82 10.93 21.51
CA LYS A 112 13.93 10.22 22.16
C LYS A 112 13.45 8.82 22.53
N GLU A 113 14.15 7.80 22.07
CA GLU A 113 13.91 6.41 22.45
C GLU A 113 15.12 5.92 23.26
N GLU A 114 14.86 5.37 24.45
CA GLU A 114 15.88 4.76 25.27
C GLU A 114 16.02 3.27 24.93
N GLN A 115 17.24 2.86 24.57
CA GLN A 115 17.57 1.48 24.22
C GLN A 115 18.71 0.97 25.08
N TYR A 116 18.55 -0.25 25.59
CA TYR A 116 19.62 -0.97 26.30
C TYR A 116 20.50 -1.70 25.29
N ILE A 117 21.69 -1.16 25.05
CA ILE A 117 22.69 -1.77 24.17
C ILE A 117 23.88 -2.20 25.05
N HIS A 118 24.17 -3.51 25.09
CA HIS A 118 25.24 -4.09 25.92
C HIS A 118 25.16 -3.71 27.42
N GLY A 119 23.96 -3.62 27.97
CA GLY A 119 23.75 -3.27 29.39
C GLY A 119 23.96 -1.79 29.73
N LYS A 120 24.19 -0.92 28.74
CA LYS A 120 24.19 0.54 28.91
C LYS A 120 22.92 1.14 28.32
N LEU A 121 22.30 2.04 29.08
CA LEU A 121 21.20 2.87 28.60
C LEU A 121 21.76 3.88 27.60
N THR A 122 21.32 3.78 26.36
CA THR A 122 21.67 4.72 25.28
C THR A 122 20.40 5.36 24.77
N SER A 123 20.39 6.68 24.66
CA SER A 123 19.22 7.42 24.17
C SER A 123 19.50 7.93 22.76
N ASN A 124 18.68 7.50 21.79
CA ASN A 124 18.80 7.91 20.39
C ASN A 124 17.53 8.64 19.92
N TRP A 125 17.72 9.61 19.03
CA TRP A 125 16.60 10.25 18.34
C TRP A 125 16.11 9.32 17.22
N LYS A 126 14.79 9.10 17.17
CA LYS A 126 14.17 8.23 16.19
C LYS A 126 13.01 8.95 15.51
N ALA A 127 13.01 8.95 14.19
CA ALA A 127 11.91 9.47 13.39
C ALA A 127 10.69 8.55 13.52
N PHE A 128 9.48 9.14 13.51
CA PHE A 128 8.24 8.37 13.63
C PHE A 128 7.05 9.07 12.97
N GLY A 129 5.99 8.29 12.75
CA GLY A 129 4.71 8.77 12.23
C GLY A 129 4.71 9.15 10.75
N ILE A 130 3.54 9.57 10.28
CA ILE A 130 3.34 10.12 8.93
C ILE A 130 3.73 11.60 8.95
N PRO A 131 4.59 12.10 8.03
CA PRO A 131 4.87 13.52 7.90
C PRO A 131 3.58 14.33 7.71
N LEU A 132 3.49 15.51 8.34
CA LEU A 132 2.35 16.39 8.17
C LEU A 132 2.70 17.53 7.24
N VAL A 133 1.77 17.92 6.39
CA VAL A 133 1.95 19.03 5.45
C VAL A 133 0.86 20.07 5.71
N GLY A 134 1.27 21.33 5.83
CA GLY A 134 0.38 22.45 6.05
C GLY A 134 0.70 23.65 5.19
N THR A 135 -0.29 24.50 4.98
CA THR A 135 -0.14 25.82 4.37
C THR A 135 -0.81 26.86 5.24
N ASP A 136 -0.12 27.97 5.50
CA ASP A 136 -0.71 29.14 6.15
C ASP A 136 -0.02 30.39 5.63
N CYS A 137 -0.81 31.38 5.22
CA CYS A 137 -0.32 32.65 4.68
C CYS A 137 0.14 33.63 5.76
N ASN A 138 -0.17 33.35 7.03
CA ASN A 138 0.13 34.22 8.17
C ASN A 138 1.34 33.75 8.99
N ILE A 139 2.18 32.87 8.47
CA ILE A 139 3.39 32.43 9.17
C ILE A 139 4.41 33.56 9.15
N VAL A 140 4.57 34.26 10.27
CA VAL A 140 5.53 35.37 10.42
C VAL A 140 6.66 34.96 11.37
N ASN A 141 6.36 34.19 12.40
CA ASN A 141 7.31 33.81 13.44
C ASN A 141 7.19 32.31 13.80
N GLY A 142 8.05 31.84 14.71
CA GLY A 142 8.03 30.45 15.17
C GLY A 142 6.74 30.03 15.89
N SER A 143 6.07 30.96 16.58
CA SER A 143 4.79 30.66 17.25
C SER A 143 3.66 30.35 16.26
N ASP A 144 3.61 31.06 15.12
CA ASP A 144 2.65 30.78 14.05
C ASP A 144 2.89 29.39 13.45
N MET A 145 4.15 29.02 13.23
CA MET A 145 4.52 27.69 12.73
C MET A 145 4.14 26.58 13.72
N ARG A 146 4.32 26.81 15.03
CA ARG A 146 3.86 25.87 16.06
C ARG A 146 2.34 25.76 16.10
N ASN A 147 1.62 26.88 15.98
CA ASN A 147 0.15 26.88 15.98
C ASN A 147 -0.41 26.11 14.78
N LEU A 148 0.19 26.28 13.60
CA LEU A 148 -0.11 25.45 12.43
C LEU A 148 0.12 23.96 12.72
N TYR A 149 1.25 23.63 13.33
CA TYR A 149 1.57 22.25 13.69
C TYR A 149 0.56 21.63 14.65
N ILE A 150 0.20 22.33 15.73
CA ILE A 150 -0.79 21.88 16.72
C ILE A 150 -2.17 21.69 16.06
N LYS A 151 -2.55 22.60 15.15
CA LYS A 151 -3.79 22.48 14.38
C LYS A 151 -3.81 21.19 13.54
N LEU A 152 -2.72 20.90 12.83
CA LEU A 152 -2.57 19.67 12.04
C LEU A 152 -2.58 18.40 12.89
N LEU A 153 -2.10 18.47 14.15
CA LEU A 153 -2.13 17.34 15.07
C LEU A 153 -3.49 17.09 15.72
N SER A 154 -4.40 18.05 15.67
CA SER A 154 -5.69 17.94 16.37
C SER A 154 -6.52 16.69 16.03
N PRO A 155 -6.54 16.15 14.79
CA PRO A 155 -7.27 14.93 14.47
C PRO A 155 -6.74 13.67 15.19
N PHE A 156 -5.47 13.69 15.59
CA PHE A 156 -4.80 12.57 16.23
C PHE A 156 -4.94 12.57 17.75
N ARG A 157 -5.55 13.62 18.33
CA ARG A 157 -5.65 13.75 19.79
C ARG A 157 -6.66 12.75 20.36
N ILE A 158 -6.29 12.06 21.44
CA ILE A 158 -7.20 11.15 22.15
C ILE A 158 -8.27 12.00 22.84
N GLN A 159 -9.54 11.80 22.49
CA GLN A 159 -10.65 12.47 23.16
C GLN A 159 -10.89 11.83 24.54
N THR A 160 -10.61 12.56 25.61
CA THR A 160 -10.97 12.17 26.98
C THR A 160 -12.42 12.57 27.27
N ASN A 161 -13.39 11.79 26.76
CA ASN A 161 -14.80 11.97 27.13
C ASN A 161 -15.18 11.04 28.31
N GLY A 162 -15.25 11.64 29.51
CA GLY A 162 -16.20 11.36 30.58
C GLY A 162 -16.21 9.98 31.26
N ILE A 163 -15.53 9.84 32.41
CA ILE A 163 -15.95 8.88 33.45
C ILE A 163 -16.95 9.61 34.35
N LEU A 164 -18.24 9.55 34.02
CA LEU A 164 -19.37 9.59 34.95
C LEU A 164 -20.57 8.95 34.23
N ASP A 165 -20.80 7.68 34.50
CA ASP A 165 -22.05 7.09 35.01
C ASP A 165 -22.20 5.63 34.54
N GLY A 166 -22.63 4.77 35.46
CA GLY A 166 -22.27 3.35 35.48
C GLY A 166 -23.13 2.39 34.67
N CYS A 167 -22.65 1.14 34.56
CA CYS A 167 -23.34 -0.04 35.12
C CYS A 167 -22.51 -1.31 34.85
N ALA A 168 -22.10 -1.93 35.95
CA ALA A 168 -21.80 -3.34 36.22
C ALA A 168 -21.48 -4.31 35.06
N THR A 169 -20.35 -5.01 35.21
CA THR A 169 -20.34 -6.50 35.28
C THR A 169 -19.11 -7.00 36.05
N SER A 170 -19.36 -7.41 37.29
CA SER A 170 -18.73 -8.47 38.08
C SER A 170 -17.27 -8.90 37.78
N GLU A 171 -16.36 -8.58 38.69
CA GLU A 171 -15.32 -9.51 39.12
C GLU A 171 -15.42 -9.71 40.65
N SER A 172 -15.58 -10.96 41.07
CA SER A 172 -15.64 -11.37 42.47
C SER A 172 -14.39 -12.16 42.84
N SER A 173 -13.59 -11.65 43.77
CA SER A 173 -12.85 -12.36 44.83
C SER A 173 -11.81 -11.37 45.38
N GLY A 174 -11.83 -10.87 46.61
CA GLY A 174 -12.45 -11.33 47.85
C GLY A 174 -11.41 -12.05 48.69
N ILE A 175 -10.55 -11.31 49.39
CA ILE A 175 -9.93 -11.70 50.68
C ILE A 175 -9.77 -10.45 51.56
N GLU A 176 -10.26 -10.56 52.79
CA GLU A 176 -10.28 -9.65 53.94
C GLU A 176 -8.83 -9.39 54.47
N GLU A 177 -8.47 -8.46 55.37
CA GLU A 177 -9.08 -8.05 56.64
C GLU A 177 -8.18 -6.97 57.34
N VAL A 178 -8.75 -6.23 58.31
CA VAL A 178 -8.14 -5.58 59.52
C VAL A 178 -7.52 -4.15 59.44
N THR A 179 -8.43 -3.16 59.57
CA THR A 179 -8.58 -2.11 60.63
C THR A 179 -7.54 -1.04 61.06
N LEU A 180 -8.11 0.18 61.29
CA LEU A 180 -7.82 1.28 62.27
C LEU A 180 -6.66 2.25 61.92
N THR A 181 -6.73 3.58 62.05
CA THR A 181 -7.59 4.54 62.77
C THR A 181 -7.54 5.94 62.12
N GLU A 182 -8.56 6.74 62.42
CA GLU A 182 -8.77 8.17 62.17
C GLU A 182 -7.62 9.07 62.67
N ASP A 183 -7.37 10.20 61.98
CA ASP A 183 -7.56 11.50 62.65
C ASP A 183 -7.63 12.65 61.64
N GLU A 184 -8.64 13.50 61.83
CA GLU A 184 -8.82 14.77 61.15
C GLU A 184 -7.85 15.82 61.72
N THR A 185 -7.46 16.80 60.91
CA THR A 185 -7.53 18.20 61.35
C THR A 185 -7.50 19.14 60.14
N SER A 186 -8.56 19.93 60.06
CA SER A 186 -8.72 21.09 59.20
C SER A 186 -7.73 22.20 59.55
N SER A 187 -7.34 23.01 58.56
CA SER A 187 -7.44 24.47 58.71
C SER A 187 -7.04 25.20 57.43
N THR A 188 -8.07 25.76 56.79
CA THR A 188 -8.17 27.18 56.38
C THR A 188 -7.14 27.76 55.40
N LEU A 189 -7.66 28.02 54.20
CA LEU A 189 -7.28 29.15 53.34
C LEU A 189 -7.41 30.48 54.12
N PRO A 190 -6.70 31.52 53.66
CA PRO A 190 -7.46 32.67 53.17
C PRO A 190 -6.97 33.18 51.82
N ALA A 191 -7.96 33.59 51.02
CA ALA A 191 -7.80 34.48 49.88
C ALA A 191 -7.49 35.90 50.37
N ASP A 192 -6.60 36.64 49.68
CA ASP A 192 -7.03 37.80 48.88
C ASP A 192 -5.89 38.46 48.09
N MET A 193 -6.22 38.80 46.84
CA MET A 193 -5.87 40.03 46.11
C MET A 193 -4.42 40.54 46.13
N THR A 194 -3.76 40.55 44.96
CA THR A 194 -3.51 41.80 44.20
C THR A 194 -2.73 41.54 42.90
N PHE A 195 -3.13 42.28 41.87
CA PHE A 195 -2.52 42.35 40.55
C PHE A 195 -1.35 43.36 40.60
N SER A 196 -0.14 42.96 40.24
CA SER A 196 0.93 43.91 39.89
C SER A 196 1.80 43.34 38.78
N SER A 197 1.96 44.15 37.73
CA SER A 197 2.67 43.82 36.52
C SER A 197 4.18 44.00 36.65
N ALA A 198 4.86 43.28 35.74
CA ALA A 198 6.10 43.64 35.05
C ALA A 198 7.42 43.03 35.57
N LYS A 199 8.05 42.36 34.57
CA LYS A 199 9.47 42.07 34.37
C LYS A 199 10.03 40.77 34.95
N GLY A 200 9.94 39.75 34.10
CA GLY A 200 11.16 39.18 33.50
C GLY A 200 11.89 38.16 34.35
N VAL A 201 11.53 36.90 34.19
CA VAL A 201 12.51 35.80 34.12
C VAL A 201 11.99 34.80 33.10
N ASP A 202 12.75 34.70 32.02
CA ASP A 202 12.71 33.66 31.01
C ASP A 202 12.75 32.28 31.72
N SER A 203 11.59 31.64 31.85
CA SER A 203 11.48 30.28 32.40
C SER A 203 11.01 29.39 31.28
N PHE A 204 11.98 28.83 30.56
CA PHE A 204 11.77 27.80 29.54
C PHE A 204 10.94 26.66 30.13
N SER A 205 9.70 26.53 29.68
CA SER A 205 8.90 25.33 29.91
C SER A 205 9.45 24.22 29.00
N GLU A 206 10.16 23.25 29.58
CA GLU A 206 10.65 22.04 28.90
C GLU A 206 9.51 21.11 28.43
N ALA A 207 8.24 21.52 28.54
CA ALA A 207 7.06 20.70 28.26
C ALA A 207 6.46 20.89 26.83
N GLU A 208 7.10 21.66 25.96
CA GLU A 208 6.55 22.02 24.64
C GLU A 208 7.38 21.48 23.46
N PHE A 209 6.72 21.30 22.30
CA PHE A 209 7.36 20.87 21.05
C PHE A 209 8.53 21.78 20.66
N GLN A 210 9.70 21.20 20.41
CA GLN A 210 10.85 21.95 19.89
C GLN A 210 10.91 21.80 18.37
N ILE A 211 11.12 22.91 17.66
CA ILE A 211 11.00 22.97 16.20
C ILE A 211 12.31 23.47 15.59
N TYR A 212 12.77 22.81 14.53
CA TYR A 212 14.05 23.07 13.85
C TYR A 212 13.85 23.10 12.33
N PHE A 213 14.61 23.95 11.63
CA PHE A 213 14.69 23.87 10.17
C PHE A 213 15.59 22.71 9.74
N THR A 214 15.20 22.00 8.68
CA THR A 214 16.01 20.91 8.11
C THR A 214 16.13 21.02 6.60
N ASP A 215 17.03 20.22 6.03
CA ASP A 215 16.97 19.90 4.60
C ASP A 215 15.87 18.86 4.31
N GLU A 216 15.67 18.53 3.03
CA GLU A 216 14.70 17.52 2.55
C GLU A 216 14.98 16.11 3.10
N LYS A 217 16.19 15.85 3.60
CA LYS A 217 16.59 14.55 4.16
C LYS A 217 16.49 14.49 5.68
N GLY A 218 15.98 15.56 6.32
CA GLY A 218 15.85 15.65 7.77
C GLY A 218 17.18 15.83 8.50
N THR A 219 18.27 16.18 7.79
CA THR A 219 19.58 16.40 8.41
C THR A 219 19.52 17.68 9.24
N PHE A 220 19.91 17.56 10.51
CA PHE A 220 19.96 18.68 11.45
C PHE A 220 20.91 19.75 10.93
N LYS A 221 20.37 20.92 10.61
CA LYS A 221 21.14 22.17 10.54
C LYS A 221 20.79 22.88 11.84
N ASP A 222 21.77 23.24 12.66
CA ASP A 222 21.64 23.78 14.03
C ASP A 222 20.81 25.09 14.19
N SER A 223 19.85 25.38 13.31
CA SER A 223 18.95 26.52 13.33
C SER A 223 17.64 26.17 14.06
N LYS A 224 17.69 26.14 15.38
CA LYS A 224 16.48 26.09 16.23
C LYS A 224 15.57 27.27 15.90
N ILE A 225 14.28 27.02 15.73
CA ILE A 225 13.31 28.08 15.49
C ILE A 225 12.96 28.73 16.82
N VAL A 226 13.29 30.01 16.95
CA VAL A 226 12.93 30.83 18.10
C VAL A 226 11.51 31.37 17.91
N MET A 227 10.64 31.16 18.89
CA MET A 227 9.20 31.43 18.77
C MET A 227 8.86 32.91 18.51
N SER A 228 9.66 33.81 19.05
CA SER A 228 9.48 35.26 18.98
C SER A 228 10.20 35.93 17.80
N GLU A 229 11.04 35.22 17.06
CA GLU A 229 11.83 35.81 15.97
C GLU A 229 11.11 35.67 14.62
N PRO A 230 11.23 36.69 13.74
CA PRO A 230 10.67 36.61 12.40
C PRO A 230 11.42 35.54 11.59
N LEU A 231 10.66 34.70 10.90
CA LEU A 231 11.22 33.64 10.08
C LEU A 231 11.76 34.22 8.74
N PRO A 232 12.87 33.68 8.20
CA PRO A 232 13.42 34.11 6.92
C PRO A 232 12.59 33.58 5.73
N ILE A 233 11.32 34.00 5.65
CA ILE A 233 10.34 33.57 4.63
C ILE A 233 10.30 34.56 3.44
N THR A 234 10.86 35.76 3.59
CA THR A 234 10.91 36.78 2.54
C THR A 234 11.96 36.46 1.47
N GLY A 235 11.49 35.98 0.30
CA GLY A 235 12.30 35.79 -0.91
C GLY A 235 12.94 34.41 -1.10
N ALA A 236 12.54 33.39 -0.34
CA ALA A 236 13.09 32.02 -0.34
C ALA A 236 11.96 30.95 -0.54
N PRO A 237 12.28 29.63 -0.63
CA PRO A 237 11.59 28.65 -1.49
C PRO A 237 10.11 28.40 -1.18
N LYS A 238 9.36 27.88 -2.16
CA LYS A 238 7.95 27.48 -2.03
C LYS A 238 7.70 26.41 -0.94
N ARG A 239 8.74 25.77 -0.40
CA ARG A 239 8.66 24.67 0.58
C ARG A 239 9.68 24.81 1.70
N PHE A 240 9.24 24.55 2.93
CA PHE A 240 10.05 24.51 4.14
C PHE A 240 9.97 23.14 4.79
N ASN A 241 11.10 22.56 5.14
CA ASN A 241 11.16 21.32 5.91
C ASN A 241 11.47 21.63 7.36
N VAL A 242 10.66 21.06 8.24
CA VAL A 242 10.64 21.35 9.66
C VAL A 242 10.67 20.04 10.43
N LEU A 243 11.59 19.94 11.38
CA LEU A 243 11.70 18.80 12.29
C LEU A 243 11.16 19.18 13.65
N VAL A 244 10.24 18.36 14.15
CA VAL A 244 9.58 18.54 15.44
C VAL A 244 10.06 17.46 16.40
N CYS A 245 10.69 17.89 17.49
CA CYS A 245 11.04 17.02 18.61
C CYS A 245 9.88 16.94 19.60
N TRP A 246 9.37 15.73 19.78
CA TRP A 246 8.30 15.44 20.72
C TRP A 246 8.88 15.14 22.11
N PRO A 247 8.43 15.85 23.16
CA PRO A 247 8.73 15.45 24.52
C PRO A 247 7.88 14.23 24.91
N GLU A 248 8.40 13.40 25.82
CA GLU A 248 7.79 12.11 26.20
C GLU A 248 6.37 12.25 26.74
N ASN A 249 6.10 13.33 27.48
CA ASN A 249 4.77 13.62 28.04
C ASN A 249 3.70 13.91 26.99
N GLN A 250 4.08 14.34 25.77
CA GLN A 250 3.13 14.65 24.71
C GLN A 250 2.70 13.39 23.94
N ILE A 251 3.55 12.37 23.84
CA ILE A 251 3.27 11.14 23.06
C ILE A 251 1.96 10.47 23.51
N ASN A 252 1.72 10.42 24.83
CA ASN A 252 0.55 9.76 25.41
C ASN A 252 -0.78 10.50 25.19
N LEU A 253 -0.75 11.73 24.65
CA LEU A 253 -1.95 12.53 24.38
C LEU A 253 -2.55 12.25 22.98
N TYR A 254 -1.85 11.49 22.15
CA TYR A 254 -2.20 11.24 20.75
C TYR A 254 -2.31 9.75 20.44
N ASP A 255 -3.20 9.42 19.51
CA ASP A 255 -3.37 8.07 19.00
C ASP A 255 -2.19 7.72 18.07
N MET A 256 -1.18 7.10 18.66
CA MET A 256 0.03 6.68 17.97
C MET A 256 -0.24 5.63 16.89
N CYS A 257 -1.29 4.82 17.03
CA CYS A 257 -1.67 3.86 16.00
C CYS A 257 -2.12 4.62 14.76
N LEU A 258 -3.05 5.57 14.86
CA LEU A 258 -3.47 6.41 13.73
C LEU A 258 -2.31 7.23 13.14
N PHE A 259 -1.39 7.68 13.99
CA PHE A 259 -0.25 8.49 13.56
C PHE A 259 0.82 7.70 12.80
N THR A 260 0.93 6.39 13.06
CA THR A 260 1.95 5.50 12.48
C THR A 260 1.39 4.50 11.47
N SER A 261 0.08 4.24 11.49
CA SER A 261 -0.58 3.27 10.60
C SER A 261 -0.81 3.86 9.21
N SER A 262 0.24 3.89 8.39
CA SER A 262 0.07 4.08 6.94
C SER A 262 -0.01 2.70 6.28
N PRO A 263 -1.12 2.36 5.59
CA PRO A 263 -1.21 1.13 4.83
C PRO A 263 -0.19 1.16 3.69
N GLU A 264 0.48 0.03 3.46
CA GLU A 264 1.27 -0.17 2.24
C GLU A 264 0.31 -0.17 1.03
N ILE A 265 0.81 0.29 -0.11
CA ILE A 265 0.04 0.37 -1.36
C ILE A 265 -0.70 -0.94 -1.66
N TYR A 266 -0.01 -2.05 -1.41
CA TYR A 266 -0.59 -3.38 -1.41
C TYR A 266 0.08 -4.27 -0.36
N LYS A 267 -0.62 -4.52 0.75
CA LYS A 267 -0.23 -5.60 1.68
C LYS A 267 -0.61 -6.95 1.11
N SER A 268 0.38 -7.76 0.74
CA SER A 268 0.20 -9.20 0.58
C SER A 268 0.11 -9.84 1.97
N GLY A 269 -1.06 -9.73 2.62
CA GLY A 269 -1.27 -10.16 4.01
C GLY A 269 -2.60 -10.87 4.21
N PHE A 270 -2.50 -12.12 4.69
CA PHE A 270 -3.46 -13.17 5.04
C PHE A 270 -4.82 -12.84 5.71
N LEU A 271 -5.34 -11.62 5.73
CA LEU A 271 -6.64 -11.32 6.36
C LEU A 271 -7.56 -10.54 5.41
N GLY A 272 -8.61 -11.25 4.96
CA GLY A 272 -9.67 -10.75 4.09
C GLY A 272 -9.57 -11.31 2.67
N ARG A 273 -10.17 -12.48 2.43
CA ARG A 273 -10.45 -12.98 1.08
C ARG A 273 -11.40 -12.00 0.37
N LYS A 274 -10.88 -10.95 -0.25
CA LYS A 274 -11.55 -10.32 -1.39
C LYS A 274 -11.69 -11.39 -2.49
N PRO A 275 -12.73 -11.34 -3.35
CA PRO A 275 -12.86 -12.29 -4.45
C PRO A 275 -11.58 -12.23 -5.27
N GLN A 276 -10.78 -13.29 -5.21
CA GLN A 276 -9.59 -13.41 -6.02
C GLN A 276 -10.05 -13.25 -7.46
N GLU A 277 -9.46 -12.31 -8.23
CA GLU A 277 -9.76 -12.16 -9.65
C GLU A 277 -9.54 -13.54 -10.30
N SER A 278 -10.64 -14.25 -10.57
CA SER A 278 -10.63 -15.60 -11.11
C SER A 278 -10.94 -15.55 -12.60
N VAL A 279 -10.13 -16.21 -13.40
CA VAL A 279 -10.34 -16.35 -14.84
C VAL A 279 -10.49 -17.82 -15.19
N SER A 280 -11.40 -18.17 -16.10
CA SER A 280 -11.48 -19.54 -16.59
C SER A 280 -10.38 -19.83 -17.61
N LEU A 281 -9.93 -21.08 -17.68
CA LEU A 281 -9.00 -21.55 -18.71
C LEU A 281 -9.53 -21.27 -20.12
N TYR A 282 -10.85 -21.39 -20.30
CA TYR A 282 -11.54 -21.07 -21.56
C TYR A 282 -11.35 -19.60 -21.97
N LYS A 283 -11.44 -18.65 -21.03
CA LYS A 283 -11.15 -17.23 -21.34
C LYS A 283 -9.69 -17.02 -21.74
N CYS A 284 -8.75 -17.72 -21.10
CA CYS A 284 -7.34 -17.69 -21.51
C CYS A 284 -7.14 -18.27 -22.92
N LEU A 285 -7.88 -19.32 -23.26
CA LEU A 285 -7.86 -19.92 -24.60
C LEU A 285 -8.47 -18.99 -25.65
N GLU A 286 -9.60 -18.36 -25.36
CA GLU A 286 -10.22 -17.36 -26.23
C GLU A 286 -9.28 -16.18 -26.48
N ALA A 287 -8.60 -15.69 -25.44
CA ALA A 287 -7.60 -14.64 -25.57
C ALA A 287 -6.43 -15.07 -26.46
N PHE A 288 -6.01 -16.34 -26.39
CA PHE A 288 -4.96 -16.90 -27.25
C PHE A 288 -5.36 -17.00 -28.73
N LEU A 289 -6.65 -17.24 -29.02
CA LEU A 289 -7.18 -17.42 -30.38
C LEU A 289 -7.74 -16.12 -30.98
N LYS A 290 -7.79 -15.04 -30.18
CA LYS A 290 -8.26 -13.73 -30.62
C LYS A 290 -7.28 -13.13 -31.61
N GLU A 291 -7.82 -12.50 -32.66
CA GLU A 291 -7.03 -11.70 -33.59
C GLU A 291 -6.47 -10.46 -32.87
N GLU A 292 -5.17 -10.23 -33.02
CA GLU A 292 -4.46 -9.11 -32.42
C GLU A 292 -3.57 -8.40 -33.45
N PRO A 293 -3.45 -7.05 -33.40
CA PRO A 293 -2.50 -6.34 -34.23
C PRO A 293 -1.07 -6.62 -33.75
N LEU A 294 -0.13 -6.79 -34.68
CA LEU A 294 1.28 -6.88 -34.34
C LEU A 294 1.78 -5.57 -33.72
N GLY A 295 2.72 -5.66 -32.78
CA GLY A 295 3.34 -4.50 -32.16
C GLY A 295 4.27 -3.76 -33.12
N PRO A 296 4.64 -2.50 -32.82
CA PRO A 296 5.57 -1.73 -33.65
C PRO A 296 6.94 -2.39 -33.86
N GLU A 297 7.40 -3.15 -32.88
CA GLU A 297 8.70 -3.85 -32.91
C GLU A 297 8.64 -5.19 -33.68
N ASP A 298 7.44 -5.74 -33.91
CA ASP A 298 7.20 -7.07 -34.51
C ASP A 298 6.35 -6.99 -35.80
N MET A 299 6.43 -5.87 -36.52
CA MET A 299 5.64 -5.66 -37.74
C MET A 299 5.93 -6.73 -38.80
N TRP A 300 4.89 -7.12 -39.54
CA TRP A 300 5.03 -8.11 -40.60
C TRP A 300 5.63 -7.49 -41.87
N TYR A 301 6.68 -8.10 -42.41
CA TYR A 301 7.22 -7.72 -43.71
C TYR A 301 6.35 -8.28 -44.84
N CYS A 302 5.62 -7.39 -45.52
CA CYS A 302 4.76 -7.77 -46.62
C CYS A 302 5.60 -8.11 -47.88
N PRO A 303 5.53 -9.36 -48.41
CA PRO A 303 6.32 -9.75 -49.58
C PRO A 303 5.86 -9.06 -50.87
N THR A 304 4.64 -8.54 -50.91
CA THR A 304 4.08 -7.79 -52.06
C THR A 304 4.49 -6.32 -52.02
N CYS A 305 4.28 -5.65 -50.87
CA CYS A 305 4.58 -4.22 -50.71
C CYS A 305 6.08 -3.94 -50.49
N LYS A 306 6.86 -4.96 -50.11
CA LYS A 306 8.29 -4.86 -49.71
C LYS A 306 8.52 -3.87 -48.55
N LYS A 307 7.59 -3.82 -47.60
CA LYS A 307 7.59 -2.92 -46.44
C LYS A 307 7.02 -3.61 -45.20
N HIS A 308 7.42 -3.13 -44.03
CA HIS A 308 6.84 -3.54 -42.74
C HIS A 308 5.47 -2.90 -42.55
N HIS A 309 4.48 -3.71 -42.19
CA HIS A 309 3.12 -3.29 -41.91
C HIS A 309 2.66 -3.83 -40.55
N GLN A 310 1.87 -3.02 -39.86
CA GLN A 310 1.14 -3.44 -38.68
C GLN A 310 -0.05 -4.34 -39.10
N ALA A 311 0.26 -5.58 -39.44
CA ALA A 311 -0.74 -6.58 -39.81
C ALA A 311 -1.45 -7.14 -38.56
N SER A 312 -2.65 -7.66 -38.76
CA SER A 312 -3.32 -8.48 -37.76
C SER A 312 -2.82 -9.92 -37.82
N LYS A 313 -2.64 -10.54 -36.65
CA LYS A 313 -2.27 -11.94 -36.48
C LYS A 313 -3.39 -12.66 -35.73
N LYS A 314 -3.75 -13.84 -36.22
CA LYS A 314 -4.69 -14.75 -35.57
C LYS A 314 -4.09 -16.15 -35.51
N LEU A 315 -4.32 -16.84 -34.40
CA LEU A 315 -3.95 -18.25 -34.22
C LEU A 315 -5.22 -19.08 -34.13
N ASP A 316 -5.22 -20.25 -34.77
CA ASP A 316 -6.34 -21.21 -34.75
C ASP A 316 -5.80 -22.61 -34.42
N LEU A 317 -6.60 -23.43 -33.72
CA LEU A 317 -6.25 -24.82 -33.45
C LEU A 317 -6.69 -25.72 -34.60
N TRP A 318 -5.72 -26.34 -35.29
CA TRP A 318 -6.02 -27.23 -36.41
C TRP A 318 -6.19 -28.70 -35.98
N ARG A 319 -5.29 -29.22 -35.15
CA ARG A 319 -5.29 -30.60 -34.64
C ARG A 319 -4.80 -30.62 -33.21
N LEU A 320 -5.38 -31.48 -32.38
CA LEU A 320 -4.95 -31.64 -30.99
C LEU A 320 -4.07 -32.91 -30.82
N PRO A 321 -3.18 -32.98 -29.81
CA PRO A 321 -2.31 -34.14 -29.51
C PRO A 321 -2.93 -35.11 -28.49
N GLU A 322 -2.41 -36.33 -28.33
CA GLU A 322 -2.85 -37.23 -27.24
C GLU A 322 -2.55 -36.62 -25.85
N VAL A 323 -1.37 -36.00 -25.70
CA VAL A 323 -0.97 -35.25 -24.51
C VAL A 323 -0.92 -33.77 -24.84
N LEU A 324 -1.78 -33.00 -24.19
CA LEU A 324 -1.87 -31.55 -24.30
C LEU A 324 -1.19 -30.91 -23.10
N VAL A 325 -0.19 -30.07 -23.37
CA VAL A 325 0.49 -29.27 -22.34
C VAL A 325 0.02 -27.84 -22.45
N ILE A 326 -0.50 -27.28 -21.36
CA ILE A 326 -0.97 -25.90 -21.30
C ILE A 326 -0.13 -25.15 -20.26
N HIS A 327 0.68 -24.21 -20.72
CA HIS A 327 1.40 -23.26 -19.89
C HIS A 327 0.58 -21.98 -19.73
N LEU A 328 0.42 -21.55 -18.49
CA LEU A 328 -0.17 -20.26 -18.13
C LEU A 328 0.95 -19.22 -18.10
N LYS A 329 0.95 -18.24 -19.01
CA LYS A 329 1.97 -17.20 -19.13
C LYS A 329 1.93 -16.21 -17.95
N ARG A 330 2.38 -16.67 -16.78
CA ARG A 330 2.38 -15.88 -15.54
C ARG A 330 3.53 -14.89 -15.47
N PHE A 331 4.70 -15.24 -16.02
CA PHE A 331 5.86 -14.37 -15.96
C PHE A 331 5.86 -13.36 -17.10
N SER A 332 6.06 -12.10 -16.75
CA SER A 332 6.33 -11.03 -17.69
C SER A 332 7.70 -10.44 -17.42
N TYR A 333 8.44 -10.23 -18.50
CA TYR A 333 9.77 -9.64 -18.48
C TYR A 333 9.75 -8.33 -19.26
N SER A 334 10.07 -7.24 -18.59
CA SER A 334 10.46 -5.99 -19.25
C SER A 334 11.91 -5.67 -18.88
N ARG A 335 12.55 -4.74 -19.62
CA ARG A 335 13.95 -4.34 -19.37
C ARG A 335 14.24 -3.91 -17.93
N PHE A 336 13.20 -3.52 -17.17
CA PHE A 336 13.33 -2.98 -15.81
C PHE A 336 12.47 -3.71 -14.76
N MET A 337 11.53 -4.57 -15.16
CA MET A 337 10.66 -5.29 -14.22
C MET A 337 10.53 -6.78 -14.55
N LYS A 338 10.49 -7.57 -13.49
CA LYS A 338 10.14 -8.99 -13.51
C LYS A 338 8.88 -9.16 -12.67
N ASN A 339 7.77 -9.53 -13.28
CA ASN A 339 6.50 -9.70 -12.56
C ASN A 339 5.95 -11.11 -12.79
N LYS A 340 5.24 -11.64 -11.80
CA LYS A 340 4.50 -12.90 -11.87
C LYS A 340 3.02 -12.63 -11.59
N LEU A 341 2.16 -13.07 -12.49
CA LEU A 341 0.71 -13.00 -12.32
C LEU A 341 0.23 -14.10 -11.35
N GLU A 342 -0.32 -13.66 -10.22
CA GLU A 342 -0.89 -14.51 -9.15
C GLU A 342 -2.40 -14.80 -9.38
N THR A 343 -2.95 -14.45 -10.55
CA THR A 343 -4.35 -14.66 -10.92
C THR A 343 -4.77 -16.12 -10.74
N TYR A 344 -5.92 -16.34 -10.10
CA TYR A 344 -6.49 -17.69 -9.99
C TYR A 344 -7.07 -18.09 -11.34
N VAL A 345 -6.60 -19.22 -11.88
CA VAL A 345 -7.14 -19.77 -13.14
C VAL A 345 -7.98 -20.99 -12.79
N ASP A 346 -9.28 -20.93 -13.06
CA ASP A 346 -10.16 -22.08 -12.94
C ASP A 346 -10.06 -22.95 -14.20
N PHE A 347 -9.59 -24.18 -14.04
CA PHE A 347 -9.40 -25.14 -15.13
C PHE A 347 -10.18 -26.45 -14.85
N PRO A 348 -10.77 -27.12 -15.86
CA PRO A 348 -11.43 -28.40 -15.66
C PRO A 348 -10.44 -29.49 -15.24
N VAL A 349 -10.69 -30.21 -14.16
CA VAL A 349 -9.88 -31.41 -13.81
C VAL A 349 -10.30 -32.55 -14.71
N ASP A 350 -11.61 -32.77 -14.79
CA ASP A 350 -12.26 -33.73 -15.66
C ASP A 350 -12.90 -33.03 -16.85
N ASN A 351 -12.89 -33.68 -18.02
CA ASN A 351 -13.65 -33.29 -19.21
C ASN A 351 -13.36 -31.86 -19.74
N LEU A 352 -12.09 -31.51 -19.93
CA LEU A 352 -11.72 -30.34 -20.73
C LEU A 352 -12.11 -30.58 -22.20
N ASP A 353 -13.23 -30.00 -22.64
CA ASP A 353 -13.73 -30.10 -24.01
C ASP A 353 -13.21 -28.96 -24.89
N LEU A 354 -12.47 -29.30 -25.95
CA LEU A 354 -11.91 -28.35 -26.93
C LEU A 354 -12.60 -28.42 -28.30
N SER A 355 -13.72 -29.14 -28.42
CA SER A 355 -14.41 -29.39 -29.70
C SER A 355 -14.86 -28.11 -30.42
N THR A 356 -15.14 -27.03 -29.68
CA THR A 356 -15.57 -25.74 -30.22
C THR A 356 -14.42 -24.87 -30.72
N TYR A 357 -13.18 -25.20 -30.38
CA TYR A 357 -12.00 -24.38 -30.66
C TYR A 357 -11.14 -24.92 -31.82
N ILE A 358 -11.52 -26.05 -32.41
CA ILE A 358 -10.82 -26.69 -33.53
C ILE A 358 -11.47 -26.34 -34.88
N SER A 359 -10.65 -25.88 -35.83
CA SER A 359 -11.14 -25.52 -37.18
C SER A 359 -11.40 -26.74 -38.06
N TYR A 360 -10.66 -27.84 -37.86
CA TYR A 360 -10.81 -29.07 -38.63
C TYR A 360 -11.47 -30.16 -37.80
N LYS A 361 -12.73 -30.45 -38.11
CA LYS A 361 -13.51 -31.52 -37.45
C LYS A 361 -13.29 -32.84 -38.22
N ASN A 362 -12.30 -33.62 -37.80
CA ASN A 362 -12.19 -35.00 -38.29
C ASN A 362 -13.08 -35.90 -37.41
N GLY A 363 -14.09 -36.54 -37.99
CA GLY A 363 -15.23 -37.12 -37.28
C GLY A 363 -14.98 -38.44 -36.52
N GLY A 364 -13.85 -38.61 -35.84
CA GLY A 364 -13.57 -39.85 -35.09
C GLY A 364 -12.50 -39.77 -34.01
N LEU A 365 -12.18 -38.58 -33.50
CA LEU A 365 -11.28 -38.43 -32.35
C LEU A 365 -11.93 -37.52 -31.31
N SER A 366 -11.95 -37.98 -30.07
CA SER A 366 -12.38 -37.18 -28.93
C SER A 366 -11.48 -35.94 -28.76
N HIS A 367 -12.11 -34.80 -28.48
CA HIS A 367 -11.43 -33.55 -28.13
C HIS A 367 -11.56 -33.25 -26.63
N ARG A 368 -11.86 -34.27 -25.84
CA ARG A 368 -11.98 -34.20 -24.39
C ARG A 368 -10.69 -34.69 -23.74
N TYR A 369 -10.31 -34.01 -22.66
CA TYR A 369 -9.11 -34.31 -21.90
C TYR A 369 -9.39 -34.40 -20.40
N ILE A 370 -8.57 -35.19 -19.71
CA ILE A 370 -8.51 -35.28 -18.24
C ILE A 370 -7.13 -34.80 -17.79
N LEU A 371 -7.11 -33.97 -16.75
CA LEU A 371 -5.89 -33.48 -16.13
C LEU A 371 -5.22 -34.61 -15.34
N TYR A 372 -3.92 -34.82 -15.53
CA TYR A 372 -3.18 -35.84 -14.79
C TYR A 372 -1.93 -35.31 -14.08
N ALA A 373 -1.46 -34.11 -14.42
CA ALA A 373 -0.40 -33.46 -13.67
C ALA A 373 -0.48 -31.92 -13.74
N ILE A 374 0.03 -31.27 -12.71
CA ILE A 374 0.15 -29.82 -12.57
C ILE A 374 1.57 -29.54 -12.07
N SER A 375 2.32 -28.69 -12.77
CA SER A 375 3.52 -28.06 -12.23
C SER A 375 3.10 -26.75 -11.56
N ASN A 376 3.41 -26.61 -10.28
CA ASN A 376 3.12 -25.43 -9.47
C ASN A 376 4.38 -24.56 -9.34
N HIS A 377 4.20 -23.25 -9.21
CA HIS A 377 5.29 -22.32 -8.89
C HIS A 377 4.91 -21.35 -7.77
N TYR A 378 5.72 -21.34 -6.73
CA TYR A 378 5.63 -20.45 -5.58
C TYR A 378 6.76 -19.41 -5.60
N GLY A 379 6.49 -18.22 -5.06
CA GLY A 379 7.47 -17.13 -5.05
C GLY A 379 7.53 -16.37 -6.36
N SER A 380 8.60 -15.60 -6.53
CA SER A 380 8.79 -14.59 -7.57
C SER A 380 9.78 -15.05 -8.65
N MET A 381 10.01 -14.21 -9.66
CA MET A 381 10.99 -14.50 -10.70
C MET A 381 12.46 -14.37 -10.24
N GLY A 382 12.72 -13.74 -9.09
CA GLY A 382 14.06 -13.64 -8.49
C GLY A 382 14.42 -14.82 -7.58
N GLY A 383 13.44 -15.62 -7.20
CA GLY A 383 13.56 -16.76 -6.31
C GLY A 383 12.19 -17.37 -6.08
N GLY A 384 12.07 -18.66 -6.35
CA GLY A 384 10.82 -19.40 -6.30
C GLY A 384 11.05 -20.89 -6.13
N HIS A 385 9.97 -21.62 -5.95
CA HIS A 385 9.98 -23.05 -5.68
C HIS A 385 8.95 -23.76 -6.56
N TYR A 386 9.32 -24.90 -7.14
CA TYR A 386 8.44 -25.69 -7.98
C TYR A 386 8.05 -26.98 -7.27
N THR A 387 6.75 -27.29 -7.29
CA THR A 387 6.23 -28.60 -6.86
C THR A 387 5.37 -29.20 -7.96
N ALA A 388 4.93 -30.44 -7.81
CA ALA A 388 4.04 -31.08 -8.78
C ALA A 388 2.88 -31.80 -8.10
N PHE A 389 1.65 -31.53 -8.56
CA PHE A 389 0.51 -32.39 -8.27
C PHE A 389 0.37 -33.42 -9.39
N ILE A 390 0.37 -34.71 -9.07
CA ILE A 390 0.28 -35.78 -10.07
C ILE A 390 -0.83 -36.75 -9.66
N HIS A 391 -1.70 -37.09 -10.62
CA HIS A 391 -2.69 -38.16 -10.46
C HIS A 391 -2.04 -39.51 -10.77
N HIS A 392 -2.01 -40.40 -9.79
CA HIS A 392 -1.45 -41.74 -9.94
C HIS A 392 -2.35 -42.79 -9.27
N GLY A 393 -2.72 -43.83 -10.02
CA GLY A 393 -3.69 -44.82 -9.54
C GLY A 393 -5.06 -44.18 -9.35
N GLU A 394 -5.56 -44.20 -8.12
CA GLU A 394 -6.89 -43.71 -7.75
C GLU A 394 -6.89 -42.32 -7.07
N GLY A 395 -5.75 -41.62 -7.02
CA GLY A 395 -5.67 -40.36 -6.28
C GLY A 395 -4.57 -39.40 -6.74
N TRP A 396 -4.61 -38.20 -6.16
CA TRP A 396 -3.64 -37.14 -6.36
C TRP A 396 -2.56 -37.15 -5.28
N TYR A 397 -1.34 -36.80 -5.68
CA TYR A 397 -0.19 -36.69 -4.80
C TYR A 397 0.54 -35.37 -5.06
N ASP A 398 1.01 -34.73 -4.00
CA ASP A 398 1.90 -33.58 -4.00
C ASP A 398 3.35 -34.04 -3.87
N PHE A 399 4.15 -33.72 -4.89
CA PHE A 399 5.58 -33.99 -4.98
C PHE A 399 6.33 -32.69 -4.73
N ASP A 400 6.92 -32.58 -3.55
CA ASP A 400 7.75 -31.46 -3.11
C ASP A 400 9.18 -31.98 -2.84
N ASP A 401 10.01 -31.92 -3.89
CA ASP A 401 11.36 -32.47 -3.94
C ASP A 401 11.44 -33.95 -3.51
N SER A 402 11.87 -34.20 -2.28
CA SER A 402 12.03 -35.55 -1.70
C SER A 402 10.80 -36.02 -0.93
N HIS A 403 9.79 -35.16 -0.77
CA HIS A 403 8.58 -35.43 0.00
C HIS A 403 7.41 -35.68 -0.94
N VAL A 404 6.68 -36.76 -0.69
CA VAL A 404 5.48 -37.13 -1.45
C VAL A 404 4.33 -37.33 -0.47
N HIS A 405 3.25 -36.57 -0.66
CA HIS A 405 2.08 -36.60 0.21
C HIS A 405 0.79 -36.75 -0.60
N PRO A 406 -0.18 -37.54 -0.13
CA PRO A 406 -1.50 -37.57 -0.76
C PRO A 406 -2.19 -36.21 -0.64
N ILE A 407 -2.86 -35.76 -1.70
CA ILE A 407 -3.64 -34.52 -1.74
C ILE A 407 -5.03 -34.79 -2.31
N SER A 408 -6.05 -34.10 -1.81
CA SER A 408 -7.41 -34.23 -2.29
C SER A 408 -7.64 -33.39 -3.56
N GLN A 409 -8.48 -33.89 -4.48
CA GLN A 409 -8.74 -33.23 -5.77
C GLN A 409 -9.28 -31.79 -5.62
N ASP A 410 -9.99 -31.47 -4.54
CA ASP A 410 -10.49 -30.12 -4.26
C ASP A 410 -9.37 -29.11 -3.96
N LYS A 411 -8.16 -29.57 -3.61
CA LYS A 411 -7.03 -28.72 -3.22
C LYS A 411 -6.00 -28.50 -4.34
N ILE A 412 -6.13 -29.19 -5.46
CA ILE A 412 -5.14 -29.11 -6.55
C ILE A 412 -5.29 -27.82 -7.38
N LYS A 413 -6.47 -27.18 -7.35
CA LYS A 413 -6.72 -25.91 -8.03
C LYS A 413 -6.24 -24.75 -7.16
N THR A 414 -5.12 -24.15 -7.54
CA THR A 414 -4.51 -23.02 -6.82
C THR A 414 -3.98 -21.96 -7.79
N SER A 415 -3.71 -20.75 -7.30
CA SER A 415 -3.00 -19.72 -8.08
C SER A 415 -1.56 -20.10 -8.41
N ALA A 416 -0.99 -21.11 -7.75
CA ALA A 416 0.36 -21.59 -8.02
C ALA A 416 0.45 -22.43 -9.31
N ALA A 417 -0.67 -22.98 -9.81
CA ALA A 417 -0.69 -23.77 -11.03
C ALA A 417 -0.06 -23.01 -12.21
N TYR A 418 1.00 -23.56 -12.79
CA TYR A 418 1.82 -22.90 -13.81
C TYR A 418 1.79 -23.64 -15.16
N VAL A 419 1.94 -24.97 -15.14
CA VAL A 419 1.80 -25.82 -16.33
C VAL A 419 0.82 -26.95 -16.03
N LEU A 420 -0.19 -27.12 -16.89
CA LEU A 420 -1.22 -28.13 -16.81
C LEU A 420 -0.95 -29.22 -17.85
N PHE A 421 -1.03 -30.48 -17.43
CA PHE A 421 -0.82 -31.64 -18.29
C PHE A 421 -2.11 -32.45 -18.41
N TYR A 422 -2.63 -32.48 -19.64
CA TYR A 422 -3.88 -33.10 -20.00
C TYR A 422 -3.65 -34.30 -20.91
N ARG A 423 -4.39 -35.39 -20.67
CA ARG A 423 -4.40 -36.58 -21.52
C ARG A 423 -5.78 -36.73 -22.16
N ARG A 424 -5.80 -37.05 -23.45
CA ARG A 424 -7.04 -37.26 -24.19
C ARG A 424 -7.81 -38.45 -23.63
N VAL A 425 -9.13 -38.30 -23.53
CA VAL A 425 -10.05 -39.40 -23.21
C VAL A 425 -10.23 -40.24 -24.47
N ALA A 426 -9.95 -41.54 -24.38
CA ALA A 426 -10.28 -42.48 -25.45
C ALA A 426 -11.81 -42.54 -25.61
N GLU A 427 -12.30 -42.58 -26.85
CA GLU A 427 -13.71 -42.90 -27.09
C GLU A 427 -13.89 -44.40 -26.81
N GLU A 428 -14.87 -44.75 -25.97
CA GLU A 428 -15.34 -46.14 -25.77
C GLU A 428 -16.14 -46.64 -26.97
#